data_AF-A0AAW1KNW7-F1
#
_entry.id   AF-A0AAW1KNW7-F1
#
_cell.length_a   1.000
_cell.length_b   1.000
_cell.length_c   1.000
_cell.angle_alpha   90.00
_cell.angle_beta   90.00
_cell.angle_gamma   90.00
#
_symmetry.space_group_name_H-M   'P 1'
#
loop_
_entity.id
_entity.type
_entity.pdbx_description
1 polymer ?
#
loop_
_entity_poly.entity_id
_entity_poly.type
_entity_poly.pdbx_seq_one_letter_code
_entity_poly.pdbx_strand_id
1 'polypeptide(L)'
;MALSTIEFFNLASKLVPLEFDGSFDKLQSFLDSLALLQANSEGHADRALAFVKTRLTGKARDLINDDITIDDILKALKSNIKGESSKVISAKLLNLKQNFKDTSKFATEIESLATSLKRAYITEGVPNAVAQTYATDIAVQLKMPHRKKHVW
;
A
#
# COMPACT_ATOMS: atom_id res chain seq x y z
N MET A 1 27.38 22.35 3.72
CA MET A 1 28.36 21.48 3.03
C MET A 1 27.59 20.30 2.49
N ALA A 2 27.73 19.99 1.20
CA ALA A 2 27.12 18.79 0.65
C ALA A 2 27.75 17.54 1.30
N LEU A 3 26.94 16.50 1.54
CA LEU A 3 27.42 15.22 2.02
C LEU A 3 28.51 14.69 1.09
N SER A 4 29.51 13.97 1.62
CA SER A 4 30.38 13.18 0.76
C SER A 4 29.56 12.07 0.08
N THR A 5 30.07 11.56 -1.05
CA THR A 5 29.41 10.46 -1.79
C THR A 5 29.15 9.23 -0.90
N ILE A 6 30.07 8.91 0.00
CA ILE A 6 29.94 7.75 0.92
C ILE A 6 28.85 8.01 1.95
N GLU A 7 28.81 9.21 2.54
CA GLU A 7 27.77 9.58 3.51
C GLU A 7 26.39 9.60 2.86
N PHE A 8 26.29 10.07 1.61
CA PHE A 8 25.05 10.04 0.85
C PHE A 8 24.54 8.60 0.65
N PHE A 9 25.37 7.66 0.18
CA PHE A 9 24.92 6.28 -0.03
C PHE A 9 24.59 5.54 1.27
N ASN A 10 25.29 5.87 2.36
CA ASN A 10 24.96 5.35 3.70
C ASN A 10 23.60 5.85 4.18
N LEU A 11 23.27 7.12 3.94
CA LEU A 11 21.96 7.68 4.23
C LEU A 11 20.88 7.07 3.31
N ALA A 12 21.14 6.99 2.01
CA ALA A 12 20.20 6.46 1.02
C ALA A 12 19.83 4.99 1.33
N SER A 13 20.81 4.18 1.73
CA SER A 13 20.59 2.78 2.13
C SER A 13 19.80 2.64 3.43
N LYS A 14 19.79 3.65 4.30
CA LYS A 14 18.97 3.67 5.52
C LYS A 14 17.54 4.15 5.23
N LEU A 15 17.37 5.12 4.33
CA LEU A 15 16.06 5.64 3.94
C LEU A 15 15.27 4.65 3.06
N VAL A 16 15.97 3.97 2.15
CA VAL A 16 15.40 2.96 1.25
C VAL A 16 16.15 1.64 1.44
N PRO A 17 15.89 0.93 2.55
CA PRO A 17 16.62 -0.27 2.91
C PRO A 17 16.21 -1.49 2.08
N LEU A 18 14.99 -1.49 1.55
CA LEU A 18 14.38 -2.62 0.86
C LEU A 18 14.04 -2.27 -0.58
N GLU A 19 14.02 -3.30 -1.40
CA GLU A 19 13.50 -3.22 -2.76
C GLU A 19 11.98 -3.07 -2.74
N PHE A 20 11.46 -2.39 -3.77
CA PHE A 20 10.05 -2.14 -3.96
C PHE A 20 9.57 -2.79 -5.26
N ASP A 21 8.62 -3.72 -5.11
CA ASP A 21 8.07 -4.58 -6.16
C ASP A 21 6.83 -3.98 -6.85
N GLY A 22 6.28 -2.92 -6.29
CA GLY A 22 5.01 -2.33 -6.70
C GLY A 22 3.80 -2.70 -5.84
N SER A 23 4.03 -3.26 -4.65
CA SER A 23 2.96 -3.53 -3.68
C SER A 23 2.29 -2.24 -3.19
N PHE A 24 0.97 -2.17 -3.33
CA PHE A 24 0.19 -1.00 -2.89
C PHE A 24 0.31 -0.74 -1.38
N ASP A 25 0.35 -1.78 -0.55
CA ASP A 25 0.46 -1.62 0.91
C ASP A 25 1.76 -0.94 1.35
N LYS A 26 2.82 -1.08 0.55
CA LYS A 26 4.15 -0.50 0.82
C LYS A 26 4.36 0.82 0.06
N LEU A 27 3.47 1.17 -0.86
CA LEU A 27 3.63 2.31 -1.77
C LEU A 27 3.86 3.61 -1.01
N GLN A 28 3.00 3.95 -0.05
CA GLN A 28 3.10 5.24 0.63
C GLN A 28 4.43 5.40 1.39
N SER A 29 4.83 4.36 2.15
CA SER A 29 6.11 4.34 2.86
C SER A 29 7.30 4.53 1.90
N PHE A 30 7.25 3.85 0.75
CA PHE A 30 8.28 3.99 -0.27
C PHE A 30 8.31 5.40 -0.89
N LEU A 31 7.14 5.98 -1.20
CA LEU A 31 7.04 7.36 -1.72
C LEU A 31 7.62 8.37 -0.71
N ASP A 32 7.31 8.20 0.58
CA ASP A 32 7.83 9.08 1.64
C ASP A 32 9.35 8.97 1.76
N SER A 33 9.91 7.74 1.71
CA SER A 33 11.35 7.52 1.69
C SER A 33 12.03 8.16 0.47
N LEU A 34 11.42 8.09 -0.71
CA LEU A 34 11.93 8.73 -1.93
C LEU A 34 11.90 10.26 -1.85
N ALA A 35 10.82 10.83 -1.31
CA ALA A 35 10.73 12.27 -1.09
C ALA A 35 11.82 12.76 -0.12
N LEU A 36 12.08 12.00 0.95
CA LEU A 36 13.19 12.30 1.87
C LEU A 36 14.56 12.17 1.19
N LEU A 37 14.77 11.13 0.37
CA LEU A 37 16.01 10.96 -0.38
C LEU A 37 16.26 12.13 -1.33
N GLN A 38 15.23 12.55 -2.06
CA GLN A 38 15.29 13.68 -2.98
C GLN A 38 15.63 14.98 -2.25
N ALA A 39 15.00 15.24 -1.11
CA ALA A 39 15.31 16.40 -0.28
C ALA A 39 16.77 16.44 0.23
N ASN A 40 17.43 15.28 0.32
CA ASN A 40 18.82 15.13 0.76
C ASN A 40 19.79 14.84 -0.40
N SER A 41 19.37 15.02 -1.66
CA SER A 41 20.15 14.68 -2.86
C SER A 41 20.97 15.85 -3.42
N GLU A 42 21.10 16.96 -2.69
CA GLU A 42 21.88 18.13 -3.14
C GLU A 42 23.33 17.72 -3.48
N GLY A 43 23.76 18.00 -4.72
CA GLY A 43 25.06 17.59 -5.25
C GLY A 43 25.19 16.11 -5.67
N HIS A 44 24.11 15.32 -5.52
CA HIS A 44 24.07 13.87 -5.80
C HIS A 44 22.83 13.42 -6.58
N ALA A 45 22.11 14.31 -7.24
CA ALA A 45 20.83 14.00 -7.92
C ALA A 45 20.91 12.79 -8.88
N ASP A 46 21.95 12.72 -9.73
CA ASP A 46 22.13 11.60 -10.66
C ASP A 46 22.41 10.27 -9.93
N ARG A 47 23.17 10.32 -8.83
CA ARG A 47 23.46 9.16 -7.99
C ARG A 47 22.23 8.70 -7.23
N ALA A 48 21.42 9.64 -6.75
CA ALA A 48 20.14 9.38 -6.12
C ALA A 48 19.22 8.64 -7.10
N LEU A 49 19.10 9.14 -8.33
CA LEU A 49 18.30 8.50 -9.37
C LEU A 49 18.79 7.08 -9.67
N ALA A 50 20.10 6.91 -9.86
CA ALA A 50 20.69 5.59 -10.12
C ALA A 50 20.41 4.62 -8.96
N PHE A 51 20.55 5.07 -7.71
CA PHE A 51 20.24 4.27 -6.52
C PHE A 51 18.75 3.91 -6.44
N VAL A 52 17.85 4.84 -6.74
CA VAL A 52 16.41 4.53 -6.74
C VAL A 52 16.10 3.45 -7.77
N LYS A 53 16.68 3.54 -8.98
CA LYS A 53 16.48 2.54 -10.03
C LYS A 53 16.94 1.13 -9.61
N THR A 54 18.00 0.99 -8.79
CA THR A 54 18.42 -0.33 -8.28
C THR A 54 17.50 -0.90 -7.20
N ARG A 55 16.66 -0.05 -6.58
CA ARG A 55 15.68 -0.47 -5.56
C ARG A 55 14.30 -0.79 -6.13
N LEU A 56 14.07 -0.54 -7.42
CA LEU A 56 12.82 -0.89 -8.08
C LEU A 56 12.92 -2.27 -8.71
N THR A 57 11.96 -3.13 -8.42
CA THR A 57 11.87 -4.49 -8.97
C THR A 57 10.46 -4.79 -9.47
N GLY A 58 10.33 -5.86 -10.26
CA GLY A 58 9.04 -6.33 -10.78
C GLY A 58 8.20 -5.23 -11.44
N LYS A 59 6.92 -5.17 -11.08
CA LYS A 59 5.96 -4.20 -11.65
C LYS A 59 6.40 -2.76 -11.46
N ALA A 60 7.05 -2.43 -10.34
CA ALA A 60 7.53 -1.06 -10.12
C ALA A 60 8.65 -0.69 -11.09
N ARG A 61 9.55 -1.62 -11.44
CA ARG A 61 10.60 -1.39 -12.44
C ARG A 61 10.05 -1.26 -13.85
N ASP A 62 9.06 -2.07 -14.20
CA ASP A 62 8.43 -2.08 -15.53
C ASP A 62 7.71 -0.75 -15.86
N LEU A 63 7.34 0.03 -14.84
CA LEU A 63 6.72 1.34 -15.00
C LEU A 63 7.70 2.48 -15.31
N ILE A 64 9.01 2.22 -15.20
CA ILE A 64 10.06 3.24 -15.24
C ILE A 64 10.88 3.13 -16.53
N ASN A 65 10.92 4.22 -17.30
CA ASN A 65 11.78 4.38 -18.47
C ASN A 65 13.19 4.89 -18.08
N ASP A 66 14.13 4.84 -19.02
CA ASP A 66 15.53 5.20 -18.73
C ASP A 66 15.76 6.71 -18.55
N ASP A 67 15.03 7.58 -19.25
CA ASP A 67 15.16 9.04 -19.17
C ASP A 67 14.08 9.66 -18.28
N ILE A 68 14.14 9.42 -16.98
CA ILE A 68 13.17 9.99 -16.03
C ILE A 68 13.83 10.52 -14.76
N THR A 69 13.17 11.49 -14.12
CA THR A 69 13.59 12.05 -12.83
C THR A 69 12.98 11.29 -11.64
N ILE A 70 13.46 11.55 -10.42
CA ILE A 70 12.84 11.02 -9.19
C ILE A 70 11.39 11.49 -9.05
N ASP A 71 11.07 12.73 -9.43
CA ASP A 71 9.69 13.24 -9.43
C ASP A 71 8.78 12.46 -10.39
N ASP A 72 9.30 12.08 -11.54
CA ASP A 72 8.57 11.28 -12.51
C ASP A 72 8.34 9.86 -12.00
N ILE A 73 9.32 9.27 -11.31
CA ILE A 73 9.16 7.99 -10.60
C ILE A 73 8.02 8.09 -9.58
N LEU A 74 8.04 9.12 -8.72
CA LEU A 74 7.00 9.34 -7.71
C LEU A 74 5.60 9.41 -8.35
N LYS A 75 5.46 10.17 -9.44
CA LYS A 75 4.19 10.31 -10.20
C LYS A 75 3.77 9.01 -10.88
N ALA A 76 4.71 8.29 -11.49
CA ALA A 76 4.44 7.04 -12.20
C ALA A 76 3.96 5.96 -11.22
N LEU A 77 4.63 5.80 -10.09
CA LEU A 77 4.25 4.83 -9.06
C LEU A 77 2.87 5.18 -8.47
N LYS A 78 2.63 6.45 -8.13
CA LYS A 78 1.35 6.91 -7.57
C LYS A 78 0.17 6.75 -8.54
N SER A 79 0.40 6.92 -9.84
CA SER A 79 -0.68 6.84 -10.84
C SER A 79 -1.00 5.41 -11.29
N ASN A 80 0.01 4.51 -11.32
CA ASN A 80 -0.14 3.15 -11.86
C ASN A 80 -0.28 2.05 -10.79
N ILE A 81 0.17 2.30 -9.55
CA ILE A 81 -0.01 1.36 -8.45
C ILE A 81 -1.26 1.75 -7.68
N LYS A 82 -2.35 1.04 -7.97
CA LYS A 82 -3.64 1.22 -7.29
C LYS A 82 -3.99 -0.03 -6.50
N GLY A 83 -4.48 0.17 -5.30
CA GLY A 83 -5.12 -0.87 -4.50
C GLY A 83 -6.46 -1.28 -5.09
N GLU A 84 -7.04 -2.34 -4.53
CA GLU A 84 -8.41 -2.72 -4.85
C GLU A 84 -9.40 -1.64 -4.38
N SER A 85 -10.43 -1.38 -5.18
CA SER A 85 -11.51 -0.47 -4.78
C SER A 85 -12.29 -1.02 -3.59
N SER A 86 -12.90 -0.13 -2.82
CA SER A 86 -13.75 -0.49 -1.67
C SER A 86 -14.83 -1.49 -2.07
N LYS A 87 -15.47 -1.30 -3.23
CA LYS A 87 -16.50 -2.21 -3.78
C LYS A 87 -16.02 -3.65 -3.96
N VAL A 88 -14.82 -3.84 -4.49
CA VAL A 88 -14.25 -5.18 -4.73
C VAL A 88 -13.93 -5.85 -3.40
N ILE A 89 -13.35 -5.12 -2.45
CA ILE A 89 -13.02 -5.65 -1.13
C ILE A 89 -14.31 -5.97 -0.35
N SER A 90 -15.33 -5.11 -0.40
CA SER A 90 -16.64 -5.38 0.19
C SER A 90 -17.28 -6.63 -0.39
N ALA A 91 -17.21 -6.83 -1.72
CA ALA A 91 -17.73 -8.04 -2.35
C ALA A 91 -16.95 -9.29 -1.92
N LYS A 92 -15.62 -9.22 -1.76
CA LYS A 92 -14.82 -10.32 -1.20
C LYS A 92 -15.22 -10.64 0.23
N LEU A 93 -15.42 -9.60 1.05
CA LEU A 93 -15.85 -9.72 2.44
C LEU A 93 -17.21 -10.41 2.53
N LEU A 94 -18.21 -9.94 1.77
CA LEU A 94 -19.58 -10.48 1.73
C LEU A 94 -19.65 -11.93 1.21
N ASN A 95 -18.75 -12.32 0.31
CA ASN A 95 -18.68 -13.67 -0.22
C ASN A 95 -17.78 -14.62 0.61
N LEU A 96 -17.08 -14.10 1.62
CA LEU A 96 -16.22 -14.92 2.46
C LEU A 96 -17.07 -15.89 3.29
N LYS A 97 -16.78 -17.19 3.19
CA LYS A 97 -17.47 -18.25 3.93
C LYS A 97 -16.46 -18.97 4.81
N GLN A 98 -16.91 -19.37 6.00
CA GLN A 98 -16.06 -20.14 6.92
C GLN A 98 -15.62 -21.47 6.30
N ASN A 99 -16.45 -22.14 5.49
CA ASN A 99 -16.11 -23.33 4.69
C ASN A 99 -15.11 -24.30 5.37
N PHE A 100 -15.48 -24.86 6.53
CA PHE A 100 -14.66 -25.80 7.30
C PHE A 100 -13.29 -25.27 7.77
N LYS A 101 -13.00 -23.98 7.62
CA LYS A 101 -11.81 -23.34 8.19
C LYS A 101 -11.96 -23.19 9.70
N ASP A 102 -10.82 -23.29 10.38
CA ASP A 102 -10.71 -22.95 11.79
C ASP A 102 -11.22 -21.53 12.05
N THR A 103 -12.00 -21.36 13.11
CA THR A 103 -12.63 -20.08 13.47
C THR A 103 -11.61 -18.95 13.62
N SER A 104 -10.40 -19.26 14.12
CA SER A 104 -9.34 -18.25 14.25
C SER A 104 -8.84 -17.77 12.90
N LYS A 105 -8.61 -18.68 11.95
CA LYS A 105 -8.16 -18.34 10.59
C LYS A 105 -9.21 -17.52 9.85
N PHE A 106 -10.48 -17.87 10.00
CA PHE A 106 -11.59 -17.13 9.42
C PHE A 106 -11.68 -15.71 10.01
N ALA A 107 -11.52 -15.54 11.32
CA ALA A 107 -11.50 -14.23 11.96
C ALA A 107 -10.34 -13.36 11.45
N THR A 108 -9.13 -13.92 11.33
CA THR A 108 -7.95 -13.20 10.80
C THR A 108 -8.15 -12.75 9.35
N GLU A 109 -8.77 -13.58 8.50
CA GLU A 109 -9.11 -13.21 7.12
C GLU A 109 -10.11 -12.05 7.07
N ILE A 110 -11.14 -12.08 7.91
CA ILE A 110 -12.13 -10.98 8.02
C ILE A 110 -11.43 -9.69 8.46
N GLU A 111 -10.59 -9.74 9.49
CA GLU A 111 -9.90 -8.55 10.02
C GLU A 111 -8.92 -7.96 9.00
N SER A 112 -8.21 -8.81 8.26
CA SER A 112 -7.32 -8.40 7.16
C SER A 112 -8.11 -7.70 6.03
N LEU A 113 -9.23 -8.29 5.60
CA LEU A 113 -10.10 -7.68 4.58
C LEU A 113 -10.76 -6.40 5.06
N ALA A 114 -11.20 -6.32 6.32
CA ALA A 114 -11.78 -5.11 6.91
C ALA A 114 -10.74 -3.98 6.98
N THR A 115 -9.49 -4.30 7.34
CA THR A 115 -8.39 -3.34 7.34
C THR A 115 -8.10 -2.83 5.92
N SER A 116 -8.10 -3.74 4.94
CA SER A 116 -7.91 -3.39 3.52
C SER A 116 -9.06 -2.52 3.00
N LEU A 117 -10.30 -2.83 3.39
CA LEU A 117 -11.49 -2.08 3.02
C LEU A 117 -11.46 -0.66 3.58
N LYS A 118 -11.08 -0.49 4.84
CA LYS A 118 -10.87 0.82 5.46
C LYS A 118 -9.85 1.65 4.65
N ARG A 119 -8.71 1.06 4.29
CA ARG A 119 -7.67 1.74 3.50
C ARG A 119 -8.21 2.16 2.12
N ALA A 120 -9.01 1.32 1.48
CA ALA A 120 -9.63 1.64 0.20
C ALA A 120 -10.60 2.83 0.33
N TYR A 121 -11.45 2.85 1.36
CA TYR A 121 -12.33 4.00 1.63
C TYR A 121 -11.55 5.30 1.85
N ILE A 122 -10.46 5.26 2.61
CA ILE A 122 -9.59 6.44 2.82
C ILE A 122 -9.01 6.92 1.49
N THR A 123 -8.54 5.99 0.65
CA THR A 123 -7.98 6.30 -0.68
C THR A 123 -9.04 6.91 -1.60
N GLU A 124 -10.30 6.50 -1.44
CA GLU A 124 -11.46 7.05 -2.18
C GLU A 124 -11.99 8.37 -1.60
N GLY A 125 -11.35 8.92 -0.56
CA GLY A 125 -11.68 10.23 0.02
C GLY A 125 -12.62 10.19 1.22
N VAL A 126 -12.93 9.01 1.76
CA VAL A 126 -13.74 8.88 2.98
C VAL A 126 -12.88 9.20 4.21
N PRO A 127 -13.34 10.07 5.13
CA PRO A 127 -12.63 10.35 6.38
C PRO A 127 -12.36 9.08 7.19
N ASN A 128 -11.18 8.99 7.83
CA ASN A 128 -10.73 7.81 8.58
C ASN A 128 -11.77 7.28 9.60
N ALA A 129 -12.42 8.17 10.34
CA ALA A 129 -13.45 7.80 11.32
C ALA A 129 -14.64 7.10 10.64
N VAL A 130 -15.13 7.65 9.53
CA VAL A 130 -16.26 7.10 8.76
C VAL A 130 -15.86 5.79 8.07
N ALA A 131 -14.65 5.74 7.49
CA ALA A 131 -14.10 4.55 6.86
C ALA A 131 -13.98 3.38 7.85
N GLN A 132 -13.58 3.66 9.09
CA GLN A 132 -13.53 2.66 10.16
C GLN A 132 -14.92 2.12 10.47
N THR A 133 -15.92 2.99 10.63
CA THR A 133 -17.31 2.57 10.91
C THR A 133 -17.85 1.69 9.79
N TYR A 134 -17.72 2.11 8.53
CA TYR A 134 -18.22 1.34 7.39
C TYR A 134 -17.55 -0.03 7.24
N ALA A 135 -16.22 -0.09 7.39
CA ALA A 135 -15.51 -1.37 7.36
C ALA A 135 -15.95 -2.30 8.51
N THR A 136 -16.20 -1.74 9.69
CA THR A 136 -16.65 -2.49 10.87
C THR A 136 -18.07 -3.03 10.66
N ASP A 137 -18.99 -2.21 10.15
CA ASP A 137 -20.38 -2.60 9.93
C ASP A 137 -20.50 -3.78 8.96
N ILE A 138 -19.74 -3.75 7.85
CA ILE A 138 -19.72 -4.85 6.87
C ILE A 138 -19.10 -6.12 7.48
N ALA A 139 -18.05 -6.00 8.31
CA ALA A 139 -17.46 -7.14 9.00
C ALA A 139 -18.41 -7.77 10.03
N VAL A 140 -19.20 -6.96 10.74
CA VAL A 140 -20.21 -7.45 11.70
C VAL A 140 -21.36 -8.16 11.01
N GLN A 141 -21.80 -7.69 9.84
CA GLN A 141 -22.82 -8.38 9.04
C GLN A 141 -22.41 -9.82 8.69
N LEU A 142 -21.12 -10.10 8.52
CA LEU A 142 -20.61 -11.45 8.34
C LEU A 142 -20.60 -12.29 9.61
N LYS A 143 -20.24 -11.67 10.74
CA LYS A 143 -20.19 -12.35 12.05
C LYS A 143 -21.58 -12.73 12.57
N MET A 144 -22.64 -12.09 12.07
CA MET A 144 -24.03 -12.46 12.36
C MET A 144 -24.60 -13.29 11.20
N PRO A 145 -24.50 -14.64 11.24
CA PRO A 145 -25.25 -15.45 10.30
C PRO A 145 -26.72 -15.03 10.42
N HIS A 146 -27.37 -14.73 9.28
CA HIS A 146 -28.80 -14.47 9.25
C HIS A 146 -29.50 -15.51 10.12
N ARG A 147 -30.02 -15.09 11.28
CA ARG A 147 -31.02 -15.87 12.00
C ARG A 147 -32.16 -16.04 11.01
N LYS A 148 -32.19 -17.18 10.31
CA LYS A 148 -33.35 -17.59 9.55
C LYS A 148 -34.50 -17.52 10.53
N LYS A 149 -35.36 -16.50 10.38
CA LYS A 149 -36.65 -16.49 11.05
C LYS A 149 -37.41 -17.66 10.45
N HIS A 150 -37.28 -18.83 11.06
CA HIS A 150 -38.26 -19.89 10.93
C HIS A 150 -39.53 -19.34 11.59
N VAL A 151 -40.37 -18.71 10.77
CA VAL A 151 -41.78 -18.51 11.09
C VAL A 151 -42.44 -19.85 10.79
N TRP A 152 -42.97 -20.46 11.83
CA TRP A 152 -43.69 -21.73 11.81
C TRP A 152 -45.02 -21.60 11.08
#